data_AF-A0A934SQE4-F1
#
_entry.id   AF-A0A934SQE4-F1
#
_cell.length_a   1.000
_cell.length_b   1.000
_cell.length_c   1.000
_cell.angle_alpha   90.00
_cell.angle_beta   90.00
_cell.angle_gamma   90.00
#
_symmetry.space_group_name_H-M   'P 1'
#
loop_
_entity.id
_entity.type
_entity.pdbx_description
1 polymer ?
#
loop_
_entity_poly.entity_id
_entity_poly.type
_entity_poly.pdbx_seq_one_letter_code
_entity_poly.pdbx_strand_id
1 'polypeptide(L)'
;MVFTPVMLIHLAAASSALLLGGVVLFMRRGTPPHRLAGRVWVALMVITAISSFFIRTHGHFTVIHLLSLLVLYMLTMAIVNIRRRNIVRHQRMMIGSYTGLALAAVFTLLPSRRLGYLLWHALHLV
;
A
#
# COMPACT_ATOMS: atom_id res chain seq x y z
N MET A 1 18.50 1.46 -16.37
CA MET A 1 17.07 1.21 -16.08
C MET A 1 16.40 2.52 -15.75
N VAL A 2 15.39 2.96 -16.50
CA VAL A 2 14.74 4.27 -16.27
C VAL A 2 13.47 4.10 -15.44
N PHE A 3 13.33 4.91 -14.38
CA PHE A 3 12.10 5.02 -13.60
C PHE A 3 11.14 5.98 -14.32
N THR A 4 9.91 5.54 -14.55
CA THR A 4 8.88 6.43 -15.12
C THR A 4 8.30 7.32 -14.02
N PRO A 5 7.72 8.48 -14.36
CA PRO A 5 7.05 9.33 -13.36
C PRO A 5 6.00 8.57 -12.53
N VAL A 6 5.24 7.68 -13.14
CA VAL A 6 4.23 6.85 -12.44
C VAL A 6 4.87 5.88 -11.45
N MET A 7 6.02 5.29 -11.77
CA MET A 7 6.77 4.45 -10.82
C MET A 7 7.24 5.25 -9.61
N LEU A 8 7.72 6.49 -9.82
CA LEU A 8 8.17 7.35 -8.72
C LEU A 8 7.00 7.77 -7.82
N ILE A 9 5.87 8.14 -8.42
CA ILE A 9 4.63 8.46 -7.68
C ILE A 9 4.18 7.25 -6.85
N HIS A 10 4.12 6.06 -7.47
CA HIS A 10 3.74 4.83 -6.79
C HIS A 10 4.69 4.53 -5.62
N LEU A 11 6.00 4.58 -5.86
CA LEU A 11 7.02 4.30 -4.85
C LEU A 11 6.94 5.28 -3.68
N ALA A 12 6.82 6.57 -3.95
CA ALA A 12 6.72 7.60 -2.92
C ALA A 12 5.44 7.43 -2.09
N ALA A 13 4.30 7.20 -2.74
CA ALA A 13 3.03 6.99 -2.07
C ALA A 13 3.02 5.70 -1.24
N ALA A 14 3.51 4.59 -1.78
CA ALA A 14 3.58 3.30 -1.10
C ALA A 14 4.49 3.35 0.13
N SER A 15 5.66 3.97 -0.01
CA SER A 15 6.63 4.13 1.09
C SER A 15 6.04 5.01 2.21
N SER A 16 5.42 6.13 1.83
CA SER A 16 4.75 7.02 2.79
C SER A 16 3.57 6.32 3.49
N ALA A 17 2.78 5.53 2.75
CA ALA A 17 1.70 4.74 3.29
C ALA A 17 2.19 3.63 4.25
N LEU A 18 3.34 3.03 3.97
CA LEU A 18 3.91 1.97 4.80
C LEU A 18 4.34 2.53 6.16
N LEU A 19 5.05 3.66 6.15
CA LEU A 19 5.48 4.35 7.37
C LEU A 19 4.30 4.90 8.16
N LEU A 20 3.44 5.70 7.52
CA LEU A 20 2.29 6.31 8.18
C LEU A 20 1.30 5.25 8.67
N GLY A 21 1.07 4.19 7.90
CA GLY A 21 0.17 3.10 8.29
C GLY A 21 0.66 2.38 9.54
N GLY A 22 1.97 2.13 9.65
CA GLY A 22 2.57 1.59 10.86
C GLY A 22 2.26 2.48 12.06
N VAL A 23 2.53 3.78 11.95
CA VAL A 23 2.20 4.76 13.00
C VAL A 23 0.71 4.73 13.35
N VAL A 24 -0.19 4.80 12.36
CA VAL A 24 -1.65 4.83 12.56
C VAL A 24 -2.17 3.61 13.31
N LEU A 25 -1.58 2.43 13.10
CA LEU A 25 -1.99 1.20 13.78
C LEU A 25 -1.66 1.21 15.28
N PHE A 26 -0.60 1.90 15.70
CA PHE A 26 -0.20 2.06 17.11
C PHE A 26 -0.83 3.28 17.79
N MET A 27 -1.41 4.22 17.05
CA MET A 27 -2.08 5.38 17.62
C MET A 27 -3.32 4.99 18.45
N ARG A 28 -3.62 5.81 19.47
CA ARG A 28 -4.90 5.72 20.20
C ARG A 28 -6.06 5.94 19.23
N ARG A 29 -6.80 4.86 18.97
CA ARG A 29 -7.90 4.80 18.01
C ARG A 29 -9.04 5.75 18.39
N GLY A 30 -9.72 6.29 17.40
CA GLY A 30 -10.89 7.17 17.59
C GLY A 30 -10.58 8.63 17.94
N THR A 31 -9.33 8.99 18.25
CA THR A 31 -8.91 10.37 18.51
C THR A 31 -8.88 11.22 17.23
N PRO A 32 -9.00 12.57 17.30
CA PRO A 32 -8.86 13.43 16.13
C PRO A 32 -7.57 13.19 15.33
N PRO A 33 -6.38 13.04 15.96
CA PRO A 33 -5.15 12.71 15.24
C PRO A 33 -5.22 11.38 14.50
N HIS A 34 -5.74 10.32 15.13
CA HIS A 34 -5.90 9.02 14.46
C HIS A 34 -6.83 9.12 13.24
N ARG A 35 -7.91 9.90 13.34
CA ARG A 35 -8.85 10.11 12.23
C ARG A 35 -8.21 10.87 11.07
N LEU A 36 -7.41 11.90 11.35
CA LEU A 36 -6.70 12.66 10.31
C LEU A 36 -5.64 11.79 9.64
N ALA A 37 -4.76 11.16 10.43
CA ALA A 37 -3.71 10.30 9.93
C ALA A 37 -4.28 9.10 9.13
N GLY A 38 -5.38 8.51 9.59
CA GLY A 38 -6.09 7.47 8.85
C GLY A 38 -6.65 7.93 7.50
N ARG A 39 -7.17 9.17 7.40
CA ARG A 39 -7.62 9.73 6.11
C ARG A 39 -6.48 9.95 5.14
N VAL A 40 -5.36 10.50 5.63
CA VAL A 40 -4.14 10.70 4.82
C VAL A 40 -3.61 9.35 4.34
N TRP A 41 -3.55 8.36 5.24
CA TRP A 41 -3.14 7.00 4.89
C TRP A 41 -4.03 6.36 3.82
N VAL A 42 -5.35 6.49 3.93
CA VAL A 42 -6.28 6.01 2.90
C VAL A 42 -6.02 6.69 1.55
N ALA A 43 -5.78 8.01 1.52
CA ALA A 43 -5.47 8.72 0.28
C ALA A 43 -4.18 8.20 -0.37
N LEU A 44 -3.11 8.02 0.42
CA LEU A 44 -1.85 7.43 -0.05
C LEU A 44 -2.04 6.00 -0.59
N MET A 45 -2.84 5.19 0.08
CA MET A 45 -3.16 3.83 -0.36
C MET A 45 -3.95 3.81 -1.67
N VAL A 46 -4.89 4.74 -1.87
CA VAL A 46 -5.62 4.88 -3.14
C VAL A 46 -4.67 5.28 -4.27
N ILE A 47 -3.79 6.26 -4.04
CA ILE A 47 -2.76 6.66 -5.02
C ILE A 47 -1.87 5.46 -5.37
N THR A 48 -1.42 4.71 -4.37
CA THR A 48 -0.60 3.52 -4.53
C THR A 48 -1.32 2.45 -5.38
N ALA A 49 -2.56 2.11 -5.02
CA ALA A 49 -3.31 1.08 -5.73
C ALA A 49 -3.65 1.49 -7.17
N ILE A 50 -4.09 2.73 -7.41
CA ILE A 50 -4.42 3.22 -8.76
C ILE A 50 -3.18 3.29 -9.64
N SER A 51 -2.09 3.87 -9.16
CA SER A 51 -0.84 3.96 -9.93
C SER A 51 -0.26 2.59 -10.28
N SER A 52 -0.50 1.56 -9.47
CA SER A 52 -0.03 0.21 -9.77
C SER A 52 -0.56 -0.36 -11.10
N PHE A 53 -1.78 -0.01 -11.53
CA PHE A 53 -2.37 -0.49 -12.78
C PHE A 53 -1.64 -0.01 -14.05
N PHE A 54 -0.82 1.01 -13.91
CA PHE A 54 0.05 1.55 -14.96
C PHE A 54 1.47 0.97 -14.89
N ILE A 55 1.78 0.14 -13.90
CA ILE A 55 3.09 -0.51 -13.71
C ILE A 55 2.97 -1.99 -14.04
N ARG A 56 3.19 -2.32 -15.32
CA ARG A 56 3.00 -3.68 -15.85
C ARG A 56 4.32 -4.39 -16.09
N THR A 57 4.32 -5.71 -15.92
CA THR A 57 5.49 -6.55 -16.25
C THR A 57 5.35 -7.01 -17.70
N HIS A 58 6.29 -6.64 -18.58
CA HIS A 58 6.23 -6.91 -20.02
C HIS A 58 4.89 -6.48 -20.69
N GLY A 59 4.26 -5.41 -20.20
CA GLY A 59 2.97 -4.93 -20.72
C GLY A 59 1.74 -5.64 -20.16
N HIS A 60 1.91 -6.72 -19.40
CA HIS A 60 0.82 -7.52 -18.85
C HIS A 60 0.51 -7.22 -17.38
N PHE A 61 -0.77 -7.38 -17.03
CA PHE A 61 -1.21 -7.44 -15.64
C PHE A 61 -0.70 -8.73 -15.00
N THR A 62 -0.23 -8.61 -13.76
CA THR A 62 0.24 -9.71 -12.94
C THR A 62 -0.66 -9.89 -11.73
N VAL A 63 -0.53 -11.03 -11.03
CA VAL A 63 -1.33 -11.34 -9.82
C VAL A 63 -1.31 -10.22 -8.77
N ILE A 64 -0.23 -9.43 -8.68
CA ILE A 64 -0.17 -8.31 -7.73
C ILE A 64 -1.17 -7.18 -8.04
N HIS A 65 -1.70 -7.11 -9.25
CA HIS A 65 -2.75 -6.15 -9.58
C HIS A 65 -4.11 -6.56 -8.98
N LEU A 66 -4.32 -7.86 -8.76
CA LEU A 66 -5.49 -8.34 -8.01
C LEU A 66 -5.43 -7.88 -6.55
N LEU A 67 -4.22 -7.80 -5.97
CA LEU A 67 -4.03 -7.22 -4.65
C LEU A 67 -4.45 -5.74 -4.62
N SER A 68 -4.14 -4.96 -5.66
CA SER A 68 -4.60 -3.57 -5.78
C SER A 68 -6.12 -3.45 -5.82
N LEU A 69 -6.81 -4.33 -6.58
CA LEU A 69 -8.28 -4.38 -6.58
C LEU A 69 -8.84 -4.74 -5.19
N LEU A 70 -8.25 -5.74 -4.54
CA LEU A 70 -8.65 -6.16 -3.20
C LEU A 70 -8.45 -5.03 -2.18
N VAL A 71 -7.33 -4.31 -2.25
CA VAL A 71 -7.05 -3.15 -1.38
C VAL A 71 -8.09 -2.05 -1.62
N LEU A 72 -8.40 -1.68 -2.85
CA LEU A 72 -9.43 -0.67 -3.14
C LEU A 72 -10.81 -1.08 -2.61
N TYR A 73 -11.16 -2.37 -2.75
CA TYR A 73 -12.37 -2.92 -2.16
C TYR A 73 -12.35 -2.82 -0.62
N MET A 74 -11.27 -3.25 0.03
CA MET A 74 -11.14 -3.20 1.48
C MET A 74 -11.19 -1.78 2.04
N LEU A 75 -10.55 -0.81 1.38
CA LEU A 75 -10.60 0.60 1.79
C LEU A 75 -12.03 1.15 1.70
N THR A 76 -12.72 0.88 0.59
CA THR A 76 -14.13 1.24 0.41
C THR A 76 -14.98 0.65 1.53
N MET A 77 -14.83 -0.64 1.80
CA MET A 77 -15.56 -1.33 2.86
C MET A 77 -15.16 -0.83 4.25
N ALA A 78 -13.90 -0.45 4.49
CA ALA A 78 -13.46 0.13 5.75
C ALA A 78 -14.19 1.46 6.02
N ILE A 79 -14.36 2.30 5.00
CA ILE A 79 -15.07 3.58 5.09
C ILE A 79 -16.58 3.36 5.30
N VAL A 80 -17.19 2.43 4.56
CA VAL A 80 -18.61 2.08 4.74
C VAL A 80 -18.87 1.58 6.17
N ASN A 81 -18.02 0.70 6.69
CA ASN A 81 -18.19 0.13 8.02
C ASN A 81 -18.01 1.17 9.13
N ILE A 82 -17.05 2.10 9.03
CA ILE A 82 -16.92 3.16 10.05
C ILE A 82 -18.10 4.13 10.03
N ARG A 83 -18.66 4.44 8.84
CA ARG A 83 -19.89 5.25 8.73
C ARG A 83 -21.09 4.56 9.36
N ARG A 84 -21.18 3.24 9.27
CA ARG A 84 -22.18 2.40 9.95
C ARG A 84 -21.87 2.12 11.42
N ARG A 85 -20.86 2.79 12.00
CA ARG A 85 -20.36 2.56 13.37
C ARG A 85 -19.92 1.12 13.66
N ASN A 86 -19.63 0.33 12.62
CA ASN A 86 -19.07 -1.01 12.76
C ASN A 86 -17.54 -0.96 12.86
N ILE A 87 -17.06 -0.67 14.06
CA ILE A 87 -15.63 -0.44 14.35
C ILE A 87 -14.81 -1.70 14.13
N VAL A 88 -15.33 -2.88 14.51
CA VAL A 88 -14.61 -4.16 14.37
C VAL A 88 -14.32 -4.45 12.89
N ARG A 89 -15.32 -4.30 12.01
CA ARG A 89 -15.12 -4.51 10.58
C ARG A 89 -14.22 -3.44 9.96
N HIS A 90 -14.36 -2.18 10.36
CA HIS A 90 -13.43 -1.11 9.93
C HIS A 90 -11.98 -1.50 10.26
N GLN A 91 -11.70 -1.88 11.50
CA GLN A 91 -10.35 -2.27 11.93
C GLN A 91 -9.81 -3.47 11.15
N ARG A 92 -10.61 -4.52 10.97
CA ARG A 92 -10.20 -5.70 10.18
C ARG A 92 -9.82 -5.34 8.75
N MET A 93 -10.59 -4.46 8.10
CA MET A 93 -10.30 -4.02 6.73
C MET A 93 -9.06 -3.11 6.65
N MET A 94 -8.86 -2.24 7.65
CA MET A 94 -7.65 -1.40 7.73
C MET A 94 -6.39 -2.23 7.96
N ILE A 95 -6.45 -3.20 8.89
CA ILE A 95 -5.34 -4.14 9.14
C ILE A 95 -5.07 -4.98 7.90
N GLY A 96 -6.10 -5.57 7.29
CA GLY A 96 -5.95 -6.38 6.07
C GLY A 96 -5.33 -5.58 4.91
N SER A 97 -5.74 -4.33 4.73
CA SER A 97 -5.16 -3.44 3.71
C SER A 97 -3.69 -3.10 4.00
N TYR A 98 -3.32 -2.88 5.27
CA TYR A 98 -1.93 -2.67 5.68
C TYR A 98 -1.07 -3.93 5.50
N THR A 99 -1.59 -5.10 5.85
CA THR A 99 -0.93 -6.38 5.59
C THR A 99 -0.69 -6.58 4.09
N GLY A 100 -1.68 -6.26 3.25
CA GLY A 100 -1.53 -6.27 1.79
C GLY A 100 -0.41 -5.35 1.31
N LEU A 101 -0.34 -4.13 1.84
CA LEU A 101 0.75 -3.19 1.54
C LEU A 101 2.13 -3.75 1.95
N ALA A 102 2.25 -4.33 3.16
CA ALA A 102 3.49 -4.91 3.64
C ALA A 102 3.94 -6.11 2.77
N LEU A 103 3.01 -6.99 2.39
CA LEU A 103 3.29 -8.09 1.47
C LEU A 103 3.74 -7.59 0.09
N ALA A 104 3.11 -6.54 -0.43
CA ALA A 104 3.51 -5.92 -1.70
C ALA A 104 4.92 -5.31 -1.61
N ALA A 105 5.28 -4.70 -0.48
CA ALA A 105 6.61 -4.18 -0.23
C ALA A 105 7.66 -5.30 -0.23
N VAL A 106 7.42 -6.39 0.51
CA VAL A 106 8.31 -7.58 0.51
C VAL A 106 8.48 -8.14 -0.90
N PHE A 107 7.38 -8.31 -1.64
CA PHE A 107 7.43 -8.81 -3.01
C PHE A 107 8.27 -7.90 -3.93
N THR A 108 8.17 -6.59 -3.76
CA THR A 108 8.92 -5.59 -4.54
C THR A 108 10.43 -5.67 -4.31
N LEU A 109 10.84 -6.16 -3.13
CA LEU A 109 12.25 -6.33 -2.76
C LEU A 109 12.84 -7.68 -3.15
N LEU A 110 12.09 -8.58 -3.78
CA LEU A 110 12.65 -9.81 -4.34
C LEU A 110 13.70 -9.48 -5.43
N PRO A 111 14.82 -10.22 -5.53
CA PRO A 111 15.92 -9.90 -6.45
C PRO A 111 15.51 -9.93 -7.93
N SER A 112 14.43 -10.65 -8.28
CA SER A 112 13.84 -10.67 -9.62
C SER A 112 13.06 -9.39 -9.98
N ARG A 113 12.81 -8.50 -9.02
CA ARG A 113 12.11 -7.23 -9.21
C ARG A 113 13.11 -6.09 -9.33
N ARG A 114 12.76 -5.02 -10.04
CA ARG A 114 13.66 -3.90 -10.31
C ARG A 114 14.26 -3.28 -9.04
N LEU A 115 13.45 -3.00 -8.02
CA LEU A 115 13.95 -2.42 -6.76
C LEU A 115 14.75 -3.43 -5.94
N GLY A 116 14.29 -4.69 -5.87
CA GLY A 116 15.08 -5.76 -5.27
C GLY A 116 16.43 -5.94 -5.96
N TYR A 117 16.48 -6.09 -7.27
CA TYR A 117 17.74 -6.18 -8.02
C TYR A 117 18.74 -5.08 -7.62
N LEU A 118 18.30 -3.82 -7.56
CA LEU A 118 19.16 -2.71 -7.12
C LEU A 118 19.61 -2.84 -5.67
N LEU A 119 18.71 -3.19 -4.75
CA LEU A 119 19.01 -3.38 -3.33
C LEU A 119 20.01 -4.52 -3.11
N TRP A 120 19.74 -5.69 -3.67
CA TRP A 120 20.55 -6.87 -3.45
C TRP A 120 21.93 -6.75 -4.11
N HIS A 121 22.01 -6.10 -5.28
CA HIS A 121 23.29 -5.79 -5.92
C HIS A 121 24.11 -4.79 -5.08
N ALA A 122 23.46 -3.76 -4.52
CA ALA A 122 24.12 -2.83 -3.60
C ALA A 122 24.62 -3.51 -2.31
N LEU A 123 23.99 -4.62 -1.91
CA LEU A 123 24.39 -5.44 -0.78
C LEU A 123 25.40 -6.55 -1.13
N HIS A 124 25.84 -6.66 -2.40
CA HIS A 124 26.74 -7.71 -2.90
C HIS A 124 26.22 -9.14 -2.71
N LEU A 125 24.89 -9.32 -2.74
CA LEU A 125 24.23 -10.62 -2.57
C LEU A 125 23.84 -11.28 -3.91
N VAL A 126 23.93 -10.55 -5.03
CA VAL A 126 23.76 -11.01 -6.42
C VAL A 126 24.50 -10.12 -7.40
#